data_AF-A0A2S2E2P3-F1
#
_entry.id   AF-A0A2S2E2P3-F1
#
_cell.length_a   1.000
_cell.length_b   1.000
_cell.length_c   1.000
_cell.angle_alpha   90.00
_cell.angle_beta   90.00
_cell.angle_gamma   90.00
#
_symmetry.space_group_name_H-M   'P 1'
#
loop_
_entity.id
_entity.type
_entity.pdbx_description
1 polymer ?
#
loop_
_entity_poly.entity_id
_entity_poly.type
_entity_poly.pdbx_seq_one_letter_code
_entity_poly.pdbx_strand_id
1 'polypeptide(L)'
;MLGELHTLCTKSQTIDAIRAGHKRALVVRKDRHYCVGDLLDLRDGTDRKSNAFAIMTVITDVVTHDENPAIAPDFCWVELFNTNSIPAPVWNQVTRLKNSYEAECHRRKELVQQLTALVEEKCNLKDRVTELEAQLAQYQQGRAAA
;
A
#
# COMPACT_ATOMS: atom_id res chain seq x y z
N MET A 1 14.78 -6.86 -5.50
CA MET A 1 13.85 -6.18 -4.57
C MET A 1 12.71 -5.64 -5.40
N LEU A 2 11.46 -5.81 -4.97
CA LEU A 2 10.32 -5.14 -5.60
C LEU A 2 10.26 -3.72 -5.01
N GLY A 3 10.17 -2.68 -5.84
CA GLY A 3 10.06 -1.29 -5.40
C GLY A 3 8.76 -0.99 -4.66
N GLU A 4 8.68 0.16 -4.00
CA GLU A 4 7.48 0.58 -3.27
C GLU A 4 6.38 1.08 -4.23
N LEU A 5 5.11 0.97 -3.81
CA LEU A 5 3.97 1.52 -4.55
C LEU A 5 3.60 2.91 -4.01
N HIS A 6 3.74 3.93 -4.85
CA HIS A 6 3.37 5.30 -4.55
C HIS A 6 2.10 5.69 -5.32
N THR A 7 1.03 6.06 -4.60
CA THR A 7 -0.17 6.62 -5.24
C THR A 7 -0.08 8.14 -5.30
N LEU A 8 -0.20 8.72 -6.49
CA LEU A 8 -0.19 10.16 -6.72
C LEU A 8 -1.44 10.60 -7.49
N CYS A 9 -1.97 11.75 -7.10
CA CYS A 9 -3.07 12.39 -7.82
C CYS A 9 -2.51 13.46 -8.77
N THR A 10 -2.93 13.43 -10.03
CA THR A 10 -2.56 14.44 -11.03
C THR A 10 -3.77 14.77 -11.92
N LYS A 11 -3.62 15.72 -12.84
CA LYS A 11 -4.68 16.08 -13.79
C LYS A 11 -4.86 14.97 -14.82
N SER A 12 -6.09 14.68 -15.24
CA SER A 12 -6.42 13.69 -16.29
C SER A 12 -5.60 13.91 -17.56
N GLN A 13 -5.42 15.15 -18.01
CA GLN A 13 -4.58 15.49 -19.16
C GLN A 13 -3.13 15.00 -19.04
N THR A 14 -2.56 15.00 -17.82
CA THR A 14 -1.21 14.47 -17.58
C THR A 14 -1.20 12.95 -17.69
N ILE A 15 -2.23 12.29 -17.16
CA ILE A 15 -2.40 10.84 -17.27
C ILE A 15 -2.53 10.43 -18.74
N ASP A 16 -3.36 11.14 -19.52
CA ASP A 16 -3.54 10.88 -20.93
C ASP A 16 -2.25 11.12 -21.73
N ALA A 17 -1.50 12.18 -21.42
CA ALA A 17 -0.20 12.44 -22.04
C ALA A 17 0.83 11.34 -21.75
N ILE A 18 0.84 10.80 -20.52
CA ILE A 18 1.72 9.68 -20.15
C ILE A 18 1.26 8.40 -20.86
N ARG A 19 -0.05 8.13 -20.87
CA ARG A 19 -0.66 6.98 -21.56
C ARG A 19 -0.41 7.03 -23.07
N ALA A 20 -0.41 8.21 -23.68
CA ALA A 20 -0.07 8.41 -25.09
C ALA A 20 1.45 8.33 -25.35
N GLY A 21 2.29 8.29 -24.31
CA GLY A 21 3.76 8.32 -24.43
C GLY A 21 4.34 9.69 -24.76
N HIS A 22 3.51 10.74 -24.79
CA HIS A 22 3.94 12.13 -25.02
C HIS A 22 4.65 12.74 -23.80
N LYS A 23 4.46 12.15 -22.62
CA LYS A 23 5.09 12.59 -21.37
C LYS A 23 5.73 11.40 -20.66
N ARG A 24 7.01 11.53 -20.33
CA ARG A 24 7.83 10.47 -19.72
C ARG A 24 8.48 10.86 -18.40
N ALA A 25 8.14 12.02 -17.86
CA ALA A 25 8.65 12.46 -16.58
C ALA A 25 7.59 13.25 -15.80
N LEU A 26 7.68 13.19 -14.48
CA LEU A 26 6.87 13.99 -13.57
C LEU A 26 7.77 14.75 -12.60
N VAL A 27 7.35 15.96 -12.26
CA VAL A 27 7.91 16.72 -11.15
C VAL A 27 7.07 16.39 -9.92
N VAL A 28 7.71 15.85 -8.89
CA VAL A 28 7.06 15.44 -7.63
C VAL A 28 7.82 16.03 -6.45
N ARG A 29 7.14 16.19 -5.31
CA ARG A 29 7.81 16.64 -4.08
C ARG A 29 8.66 15.49 -3.55
N LYS A 30 9.81 15.78 -2.94
CA LYS A 30 10.67 14.77 -2.27
C LYS A 30 10.12 14.32 -0.90
N ASP A 31 8.83 14.50 -0.65
CA ASP A 31 8.21 14.07 0.62
C ASP A 31 8.08 12.54 0.74
N ARG A 32 8.39 11.82 -0.36
CA ARG A 32 8.50 10.37 -0.40
C ARG A 32 9.87 9.98 -0.95
N HIS A 33 10.42 8.88 -0.46
CA HIS A 33 11.71 8.33 -0.90
C HIS A 33 11.56 7.57 -2.23
N TYR A 34 11.30 8.29 -3.32
CA TYR A 34 11.19 7.69 -4.65
C TYR A 34 12.51 7.06 -5.09
N CYS A 35 12.45 5.81 -5.51
CA CYS A 35 13.59 5.04 -6.00
C CYS A 35 13.33 4.47 -7.39
N VAL A 36 14.40 4.20 -8.14
CA VAL A 36 14.32 3.44 -9.38
C VAL A 36 13.75 2.05 -9.10
N GLY A 37 12.75 1.64 -9.89
CA GLY A 37 12.02 0.39 -9.72
C GLY A 37 10.74 0.50 -8.90
N ASP A 38 10.47 1.66 -8.27
CA ASP A 38 9.21 1.93 -7.59
C ASP A 38 8.04 1.99 -8.59
N LEU A 39 6.86 1.58 -8.12
CA LEU A 39 5.61 1.67 -8.86
C LEU A 39 4.91 2.99 -8.55
N LEU A 40 4.43 3.67 -9.58
CA LEU A 40 3.59 4.86 -9.48
C LEU A 40 2.19 4.54 -9.95
N ASP A 41 1.22 4.62 -9.04
CA ASP A 41 -0.20 4.61 -9.33
C ASP A 41 -0.70 6.06 -9.47
N LEU A 42 -0.84 6.51 -10.71
CA LEU A 42 -1.28 7.86 -11.04
C LEU A 42 -2.79 7.88 -11.22
N ARG A 43 -3.49 8.64 -10.39
CA ARG A 43 -4.95 8.79 -10.41
C ARG A 43 -5.37 10.21 -10.72
N ASP A 44 -6.54 10.37 -11.30
CA ASP A 44 -7.13 11.69 -11.49
C ASP A 44 -7.48 12.32 -10.13
N GLY A 45 -6.92 13.50 -9.86
CA GLY A 45 -7.19 14.25 -8.63
C GLY A 45 -8.57 14.90 -8.59
N THR A 46 -9.27 15.00 -9.72
CA THR A 46 -10.59 15.63 -9.83
C THR A 46 -11.74 14.70 -9.46
N ASP A 47 -11.54 13.39 -9.57
CA ASP A 47 -12.56 12.39 -9.25
C ASP A 47 -11.96 11.27 -8.39
N ARG A 48 -11.85 11.54 -7.08
CA ARG A 48 -11.30 10.59 -6.09
C ARG A 48 -12.10 9.29 -5.96
N LYS A 49 -13.30 9.21 -6.53
CA LYS A 49 -14.18 8.02 -6.49
C LYS A 49 -14.14 7.21 -7.79
N SER A 50 -13.66 7.80 -8.87
CA SER A 50 -13.56 7.14 -10.17
C SER A 50 -12.21 6.46 -10.34
N ASN A 51 -12.22 5.13 -10.36
CA ASN A 51 -11.09 4.33 -10.84
C ASN A 51 -10.93 4.40 -12.38
N ALA A 52 -11.74 5.20 -13.09
CA ALA A 52 -11.76 5.19 -14.55
C ALA A 52 -10.48 5.77 -15.19
N PHE A 53 -9.76 6.64 -14.47
CA PHE A 53 -8.56 7.31 -14.95
C PHE A 53 -7.37 7.06 -14.01
N ALA A 54 -6.96 5.79 -13.95
CA ALA A 54 -5.70 5.40 -13.32
C ALA A 54 -4.73 4.83 -14.37
N ILE A 55 -3.44 5.13 -14.21
CA ILE A 55 -2.36 4.40 -14.89
C ILE A 55 -1.32 3.98 -13.86
N MET A 56 -0.72 2.82 -14.11
CA MET A 56 0.42 2.34 -13.32
C MET A 56 1.66 2.39 -14.20
N THR A 57 2.73 2.95 -13.66
CA THR A 57 4.03 3.02 -14.33
C THR A 57 5.14 2.74 -13.32
N VAL A 58 6.37 2.58 -13.82
CA VAL A 58 7.56 2.30 -13.01
C VAL A 58 8.50 3.49 -13.11
N ILE A 59 9.12 3.87 -12.00
CA ILE A 59 10.18 4.87 -11.99
C ILE A 59 11.44 4.26 -12.60
N THR A 60 11.94 4.85 -13.68
CA THR A 60 13.17 4.40 -14.34
C THR A 60 14.38 5.23 -13.96
N ASP A 61 14.16 6.47 -13.55
CA ASP A 61 15.22 7.37 -13.09
C ASP A 61 14.65 8.41 -12.12
N VAL A 62 15.50 8.94 -11.24
CA VAL A 62 15.16 10.00 -10.29
C VAL A 62 16.25 11.05 -10.32
N VAL A 63 15.92 12.24 -10.81
CA VAL A 63 16.85 13.38 -10.87
C VAL A 63 16.49 14.39 -9.79
N THR A 64 17.48 14.75 -8.99
CA THR A 64 17.34 15.66 -7.86
C THR A 64 17.97 17.03 -8.13
N HIS A 65 17.69 18.02 -7.28
CA HIS A 65 18.33 19.34 -7.34
C HIS A 65 19.86 19.28 -7.38
N ASP A 66 20.49 18.35 -6.65
CA ASP A 66 21.94 18.22 -6.57
C ASP A 66 22.54 17.81 -7.93
N GLU A 67 21.78 17.08 -8.74
CA GLU A 67 22.16 16.65 -10.09
C GLU A 67 21.72 17.66 -11.15
N ASN A 68 20.59 18.33 -10.93
CA ASN A 68 20.04 19.35 -11.82
C ASN A 68 19.48 20.56 -11.04
N PRO A 69 20.25 21.65 -10.95
CA PRO A 69 19.85 22.85 -10.19
C PRO A 69 18.59 23.56 -10.70
N ALA A 70 18.11 23.23 -11.92
CA ALA A 70 16.86 23.75 -12.45
C ALA A 70 15.61 23.19 -11.72
N ILE A 71 15.77 22.09 -10.98
CA ILE A 71 14.72 21.50 -10.16
C ILE A 71 14.73 22.22 -8.81
N ALA A 72 13.58 22.62 -8.28
CA ALA A 72 13.52 23.22 -6.95
C ALA A 72 13.99 22.22 -5.86
N PRO A 73 14.64 22.67 -4.76
CA PRO A 73 15.25 21.78 -3.76
C PRO A 73 14.32 20.70 -3.18
N ASP A 74 13.06 21.07 -2.96
CA ASP A 74 12.01 20.22 -2.39
C ASP A 74 11.35 19.27 -3.41
N PHE A 75 11.82 19.29 -4.65
CA PHE A 75 11.25 18.52 -5.75
C PHE A 75 12.30 17.61 -6.39
N CYS A 76 11.83 16.54 -7.00
CA CYS A 76 12.62 15.70 -7.89
C CYS A 76 11.84 15.49 -9.20
N TRP A 77 12.59 15.17 -10.25
CA TRP A 77 12.03 14.64 -11.48
C TRP A 77 12.09 13.12 -11.42
N VAL A 78 10.97 12.47 -11.65
CA VAL A 78 10.90 11.01 -11.79
C VAL A 78 10.63 10.69 -13.24
N GLU A 79 11.57 9.98 -13.88
CA GLU A 79 11.32 9.42 -15.21
C GLU A 79 10.46 8.18 -15.09
N LEU A 80 9.53 8.06 -16.04
CA LEU A 80 8.51 7.04 -16.07
C LEU A 80 8.78 6.09 -17.22
N PHE A 81 8.59 4.81 -16.93
CA PHE A 81 8.60 3.79 -17.95
C PHE A 81 7.46 4.02 -18.94
N ASN A 82 7.79 4.00 -20.23
CA ASN A 82 6.79 4.13 -21.28
C ASN A 82 6.01 2.80 -21.39
N THR A 83 4.76 2.81 -20.94
CA THR A 83 3.89 1.63 -20.98
C THR A 83 3.52 1.21 -22.40
N ASN A 84 3.60 2.11 -23.40
CA ASN A 84 3.31 1.78 -24.81
C ASN A 84 4.42 0.93 -25.45
N SER A 85 5.60 0.85 -24.82
CA SER A 85 6.66 -0.06 -25.19
C SER A 85 6.47 -1.47 -24.63
N ILE A 86 5.48 -1.70 -23.77
CA ILE A 86 5.18 -3.02 -23.22
C ILE A 86 4.31 -3.77 -24.22
N PRO A 87 4.76 -4.92 -24.74
CA PRO A 87 3.90 -5.77 -25.54
C PRO A 87 2.65 -6.16 -24.74
N ALA A 88 1.47 -6.07 -25.35
CA ALA A 88 0.19 -6.41 -24.70
C ALA A 88 0.20 -7.73 -23.90
N PRO A 89 0.88 -8.82 -24.34
CA PRO A 89 1.00 -10.04 -23.54
C PRO A 89 1.67 -9.84 -22.18
N VAL A 90 2.74 -9.04 -22.13
CA VAL A 90 3.48 -8.74 -20.90
C VAL A 90 2.62 -7.89 -19.97
N TRP A 91 1.92 -6.88 -20.51
CA TRP A 91 1.01 -6.04 -19.72
C TRP A 91 -0.16 -6.83 -19.11
N ASN A 92 -0.71 -7.78 -19.86
CA ASN A 92 -1.74 -8.69 -19.35
C ASN A 92 -1.22 -9.56 -18.20
N GLN A 93 0.02 -10.03 -18.28
CA GLN A 93 0.64 -10.81 -17.21
C GLN A 93 0.88 -9.96 -15.95
N VAL A 94 1.39 -8.73 -16.11
CA VAL A 94 1.56 -7.77 -15.01
C VAL A 94 0.22 -7.47 -14.34
N THR A 95 -0.84 -7.24 -15.12
CA THR A 95 -2.18 -6.97 -14.60
C THR A 95 -2.72 -8.16 -13.80
N ARG A 96 -2.53 -9.39 -14.28
CA ARG A 96 -2.92 -10.61 -13.54
C ARG A 96 -2.17 -10.76 -12.22
N LEU A 97 -0.87 -10.52 -12.22
CA LEU A 97 -0.04 -10.59 -11.01
C LEU A 97 -0.48 -9.54 -9.99
N LYS A 98 -0.74 -8.30 -10.42
CA LYS A 98 -1.27 -7.24 -9.58
C LYS A 98 -2.59 -7.64 -8.92
N ASN A 99 -3.56 -8.12 -9.71
CA ASN A 99 -4.87 -8.51 -9.17
C ASN A 99 -4.75 -9.68 -8.18
N SER A 100 -3.86 -10.63 -8.44
CA SER A 100 -3.56 -11.73 -7.52
C SER A 100 -2.97 -11.22 -6.19
N TYR A 101 -2.03 -10.29 -6.26
CA TYR A 101 -1.43 -9.67 -5.08
C TYR A 101 -2.44 -8.88 -4.26
N GLU A 102 -3.32 -8.09 -4.90
CA GLU A 102 -4.38 -7.34 -4.20
C GLU A 102 -5.36 -8.29 -3.48
N ALA A 103 -5.74 -9.40 -4.10
CA ALA A 103 -6.59 -10.41 -3.49
C ALA A 103 -5.92 -11.09 -2.28
N GLU A 104 -4.62 -11.36 -2.35
CA GLU A 104 -3.86 -11.94 -1.24
C GLU A 104 -3.71 -10.94 -0.08
N CYS A 105 -3.49 -9.65 -0.39
CA CYS A 105 -3.47 -8.60 0.62
C CYS A 105 -4.81 -8.48 1.35
N HIS A 106 -5.92 -8.63 0.63
CA HIS A 106 -7.25 -8.63 1.24
C HIS A 106 -7.43 -9.82 2.20
N ARG A 107 -7.11 -11.03 1.74
CA ARG A 107 -7.15 -12.25 2.57
C ARG A 107 -6.28 -12.12 3.83
N ARG A 108 -5.08 -11.56 3.71
CA ARG A 108 -4.22 -11.30 4.88
C ARG A 108 -4.87 -10.36 5.89
N LYS A 109 -5.56 -9.30 5.43
CA LYS A 109 -6.27 -8.38 6.34
C LYS A 109 -7.39 -9.08 7.09
N GLU A 110 -8.17 -9.92 6.41
CA GLU A 110 -9.23 -10.72 7.04
C GLU A 110 -8.65 -11.69 8.08
N LEU A 111 -7.55 -12.37 7.75
CA LEU A 111 -6.87 -13.28 8.68
C LEU A 111 -6.34 -12.55 9.91
N VAL A 112 -5.77 -11.35 9.75
CA VAL A 112 -5.30 -10.54 10.88
C VAL A 112 -6.47 -10.12 11.77
N GLN A 113 -7.61 -9.76 11.19
CA GLN A 113 -8.82 -9.44 11.97
C GLN A 113 -9.33 -10.65 12.76
N GLN A 114 -9.39 -11.83 12.13
CA GLN A 114 -9.77 -13.07 12.81
C GLN A 114 -8.80 -13.43 13.94
N LEU A 115 -7.50 -13.31 13.70
CA LEU A 115 -6.48 -13.58 14.72
C LEU A 115 -6.62 -12.62 15.89
N THR A 116 -6.90 -11.34 15.63
CA THR A 116 -7.11 -10.33 16.67
C THR A 116 -8.31 -10.71 17.54
N ALA A 117 -9.44 -11.08 16.92
CA ALA A 117 -10.63 -11.53 17.65
C ALA A 117 -10.35 -12.78 18.52
N LEU A 118 -9.61 -13.76 17.99
CA LEU A 118 -9.22 -14.96 18.73
C LEU A 118 -8.28 -14.65 19.91
N VAL A 119 -7.38 -13.69 19.76
CA VAL A 119 -6.49 -13.25 20.84
C VAL A 119 -7.29 -12.54 21.93
N GLU A 120 -8.23 -11.67 21.57
CA GLU A 120 -9.12 -11.01 22.52
C GLU A 120 -9.98 -12.01 23.29
N GLU A 121 -10.58 -12.98 22.59
CA GLU A 121 -11.35 -14.06 23.22
C GLU A 121 -10.48 -14.89 24.18
N LYS A 122 -9.25 -15.24 23.76
CA LYS A 122 -8.30 -15.96 24.62
C LYS A 122 -7.97 -15.17 25.89
N CYS A 123 -7.76 -13.86 25.78
CA CYS A 123 -7.53 -12.98 26.94
C CYS A 123 -8.74 -12.99 27.87
N ASN A 124 -9.95 -12.80 27.34
CA ASN A 124 -11.19 -12.82 28.12
C ASN A 124 -11.39 -14.16 28.85
N LEU A 125 -11.14 -15.28 28.16
CA LEU A 125 -11.24 -16.61 28.76
C LEU A 125 -10.21 -16.81 29.87
N LYS A 126 -8.98 -16.32 29.68
CA LYS A 126 -7.93 -16.40 30.70
C LYS A 126 -8.34 -15.65 31.97
N ASP A 127 -8.85 -14.43 31.84
CA ASP A 127 -9.31 -13.62 32.97
C ASP A 127 -10.46 -14.31 33.71
N ARG A 128 -11.42 -14.88 32.96
CA ARG A 128 -12.54 -15.66 33.50
C ARG A 128 -12.08 -16.89 34.28
N VAL A 129 -11.09 -17.62 33.77
CA VAL A 129 -10.50 -18.78 34.46
C VAL A 129 -9.84 -18.34 35.77
N THR A 130 -9.05 -17.27 35.76
CA THR A 130 -8.42 -16.74 36.98
C THR A 130 -9.45 -16.28 38.01
N GLU A 131 -10.55 -15.65 37.58
CA GLU A 131 -11.66 -15.28 38.47
C GLU A 131 -12.31 -16.53 39.10
N LEU A 132 -12.58 -17.56 38.30
CA LEU A 132 -13.15 -18.83 38.79
C LEU A 132 -12.20 -19.56 39.74
N GLU A 133 -10.90 -19.58 39.46
CA GLU A 133 -9.88 -20.15 40.36
C GLU A 133 -9.85 -19.43 41.72
N ALA A 134 -9.97 -18.09 41.72
CA ALA A 134 -10.06 -17.30 42.94
C ALA A 134 -11.34 -17.59 43.74
N GLN A 135 -12.49 -17.66 43.06
CA GLN A 135 -13.77 -18.04 43.70
C GLN A 135 -13.73 -19.45 44.29
N LEU A 136 -13.13 -20.41 43.58
CA LEU A 136 -12.96 -21.78 44.04
C LEU A 136 -12.10 -21.83 45.30
N ALA A 137 -10.97 -21.11 45.32
CA ALA A 137 -10.09 -21.02 46.48
C ALA A 137 -10.79 -20.42 47.70
N GLN A 138 -11.58 -19.35 47.51
CA GLN A 138 -12.39 -18.75 48.58
C GLN A 138 -13.44 -19.72 49.12
N TYR A 139 -14.13 -20.47 48.24
CA TYR A 139 -15.13 -21.46 48.65
C TYR A 139 -14.49 -22.61 49.44
N GLN A 140 -13.32 -23.10 49.01
CA GLN A 140 -12.60 -24.16 49.72
C GLN A 140 -12.07 -23.71 51.09
N GLN A 141 -11.57 -22.47 51.21
CA GLN A 141 -11.13 -21.91 52.48
C GLN A 141 -12.30 -21.69 53.45
N GLY A 142 -13.44 -21.18 52.96
CA GLY A 142 -14.65 -21.04 53.77
C GLY A 142 -15.22 -22.38 54.25
N ARG A 143 -15.00 -23.47 53.51
CA ARG A 143 -15.41 -24.83 53.88
C ARG A 143 -14.47 -25.51 54.87
N ALA A 144 -13.21 -25.09 54.96
CA ALA A 144 -12.25 -25.59 55.94
C ALA A 144 -12.33 -24.85 57.30
N ALA A 145 -13.00 -23.71 57.34
CA ALA A 145 -13.18 -22.88 58.53
C ALA A 145 -14.55 -23.07 59.23
N ALA A 146 -15.42 -23.93 58.69
CA ALA A 146 -16.73 -24.32 59.23
C ALA A 146 -16.73 -25.80 59.59
#